data_AF-A0A0K2SKQ0-F1
#
_entry.id   AF-A0A0K2SKQ0-F1
#
_cell.length_a   1.000
_cell.length_b   1.000
_cell.length_c   1.000
_cell.angle_alpha   90.00
_cell.angle_beta   90.00
_cell.angle_gamma   90.00
#
_symmetry.space_group_name_H-M   'P 1'
#
loop_
_entity.id
_entity.type
_entity.pdbx_description
1 polymer ?
#
loop_
_entity_poly.entity_id
_entity_poly.type
_entity_poly.pdbx_seq_one_letter_code
_entity_poly.pdbx_strand_id
1 'polypeptide(L)'
;MDALIPRLVSRIATPLILALALYLFLRGHNNPGGGFIAGLVAASAIVLQAVVWSREEAGRYVPVPGWLFIGLGLLFAAGTGIGGILLGYPFLTHAFGPVHLGRFEVELATAQLFDLGVFLVVVGTTQSVILNISGDPVIRPEAPAGPMGNGAGAGVSVEDGGKRGVDRAPAAADGGVAPPAGEETGAIRHEGEGSRPWSS
;
A
#
# COMPACT_ATOMS: atom_id res chain seq x y z
N MET A 1 6.48 -22.46 -3.76
CA MET A 1 7.78 -22.33 -3.07
C MET A 1 7.50 -21.87 -1.66
N ASP A 2 7.92 -22.63 -0.66
CA ASP A 2 7.49 -22.44 0.72
C ASP A 2 8.13 -21.17 1.31
N ALA A 3 7.33 -20.15 1.59
CA ALA A 3 7.77 -18.91 2.23
C ALA A 3 8.00 -19.07 3.76
N LEU A 4 8.35 -20.27 4.22
CA LEU A 4 8.43 -20.59 5.66
C LEU A 4 9.53 -19.80 6.36
N ILE A 5 10.74 -19.80 5.78
CA ILE A 5 11.91 -19.08 6.33
C ILE A 5 11.64 -17.57 6.43
N PRO A 6 11.25 -16.85 5.36
CA PRO A 6 11.00 -15.41 5.45
C PRO A 6 9.88 -15.07 6.43
N ARG A 7 8.79 -15.86 6.48
CA ARG A 7 7.68 -15.66 7.45
C ARG A 7 8.12 -15.83 8.90
N LEU A 8 9.03 -16.76 9.18
CA LEU A 8 9.58 -16.94 10.52
C LEU A 8 10.50 -15.78 10.91
N VAL A 9 11.42 -15.41 10.01
CA VAL A 9 12.37 -14.30 10.22
C VAL A 9 11.60 -13.01 10.48
N SER A 10 10.60 -12.71 9.67
CA SER A 10 9.83 -11.47 9.79
C SER A 10 9.01 -11.41 11.09
N ARG A 11 8.49 -12.54 11.57
CA ARG A 11 7.77 -12.61 12.86
C ARG A 11 8.66 -12.26 14.06
N ILE A 12 9.96 -12.56 13.98
CA ILE A 12 10.95 -12.23 15.02
C ILE A 12 11.52 -10.83 14.80
N ALA A 13 11.80 -10.47 13.55
CA ALA A 13 12.42 -9.19 13.20
C ALA A 13 11.49 -8.00 13.43
N THR A 14 10.20 -8.11 13.10
CA THR A 14 9.24 -7.00 13.29
C THR A 14 9.21 -6.45 14.72
N PRO A 15 8.99 -7.24 15.79
CA PRO A 15 9.00 -6.70 17.14
C PRO A 15 10.38 -6.14 17.55
N LEU A 16 11.47 -6.70 17.02
CA LEU A 16 12.83 -6.20 17.29
C LEU A 16 13.09 -4.84 16.63
N ILE A 17 12.66 -4.66 15.37
CA ILE A 17 12.73 -3.39 14.65
C ILE A 17 11.85 -2.34 15.34
N LEU A 18 10.65 -2.71 15.78
CA LEU A 18 9.76 -1.79 16.51
C LEU A 18 10.34 -1.40 17.88
N ALA A 19 10.97 -2.34 18.60
CA ALA A 19 11.68 -2.04 19.84
C ALA A 19 12.86 -1.09 19.60
N LEU A 20 13.62 -1.30 18.51
CA LEU A 20 14.69 -0.39 18.10
C LEU A 20 14.15 1.01 17.74
N ALA A 21 13.04 1.09 17.00
CA ALA A 21 12.39 2.36 16.69
C ALA A 21 11.99 3.11 17.97
N LEU A 22 11.37 2.40 18.93
CA LEU A 22 10.99 2.98 20.22
C LEU A 22 12.21 3.45 21.01
N TYR A 23 13.29 2.67 21.03
CA TYR A 23 14.55 3.06 21.66
C TYR A 23 15.13 4.34 21.04
N LEU A 24 15.16 4.44 19.72
CA LEU A 24 15.66 5.63 19.00
C LEU A 24 14.76 6.85 19.20
N PHE A 25 13.45 6.64 19.33
CA PHE A 25 12.49 7.70 19.65
C PHE A 25 12.76 8.28 21.03
N LEU A 26 12.83 7.42 22.05
CA LEU A 26 13.06 7.83 23.43
C LEU A 26 14.45 8.44 23.63
N ARG A 27 15.48 7.88 22.98
CA ARG A 27 16.88 8.34 23.06
C ARG A 27 17.13 9.72 22.40
N GLY A 28 16.24 10.17 21.52
CA GLY A 28 16.39 11.42 20.76
C GLY A 28 16.53 12.69 21.59
N HIS A 29 16.19 12.65 22.88
CA HIS A 29 16.33 13.80 23.79
C HIS A 29 17.78 14.16 24.13
N ASN A 30 18.67 13.16 24.24
CA ASN A 30 20.03 13.34 24.79
C ASN A 30 21.14 12.89 23.84
N ASN A 31 20.80 12.21 22.76
CA ASN A 31 21.72 11.51 21.87
C ASN A 31 21.16 11.52 20.44
N PRO A 32 21.98 11.24 19.40
CA PRO A 32 21.49 11.11 18.03
C PRO A 32 20.34 10.09 17.95
N GLY A 33 19.20 10.52 17.42
CA GLY A 33 17.92 9.81 17.41
C GLY A 33 16.75 10.74 17.04
N GLY A 34 15.55 10.45 17.54
CA GLY A 34 14.38 11.32 17.43
C GLY A 34 13.25 10.74 16.56
N GLY A 35 12.18 11.54 16.40
CA GLY A 35 10.93 11.16 15.76
C GLY A 35 11.06 10.64 14.32
N PHE A 36 11.87 11.32 13.50
CA PHE A 36 12.03 10.97 12.09
C PHE A 36 12.74 9.62 11.88
N ILE A 37 13.93 9.42 12.48
CA ILE A 37 14.71 8.20 12.33
C ILE A 37 13.94 7.02 12.93
N ALA A 38 13.34 7.19 14.11
CA ALA A 38 12.47 6.19 14.71
C ALA A 38 11.31 5.82 13.78
N GLY A 39 10.70 6.81 13.12
CA GLY A 39 9.64 6.62 12.13
C GLY A 39 10.12 5.80 10.92
N LEU A 40 11.31 6.08 10.39
CA LEU A 40 11.89 5.32 9.28
C LEU A 40 12.20 3.86 9.66
N VAL A 41 12.69 3.64 10.88
CA VAL A 41 12.95 2.29 11.39
C VAL A 41 11.63 1.54 11.58
N ALA A 42 10.60 2.16 12.16
CA ALA A 42 9.27 1.56 12.25
C ALA A 42 8.66 1.28 10.87
N ALA A 43 8.81 2.21 9.91
CA ALA A 43 8.40 2.05 8.52
C ALA A 43 9.07 0.84 7.86
N SER A 44 10.34 0.56 8.16
CA SER A 44 11.02 -0.65 7.65
C SER A 44 10.36 -1.94 8.12
N ALA A 45 9.80 -1.98 9.34
CA ALA A 45 9.04 -3.13 9.82
C ALA A 45 7.74 -3.32 9.03
N ILE A 46 7.06 -2.22 8.67
CA ILE A 46 5.85 -2.24 7.83
C ILE A 46 6.19 -2.73 6.41
N VAL A 47 7.29 -2.25 5.83
CA VAL A 47 7.76 -2.72 4.52
C VAL A 47 8.11 -4.20 4.56
N LEU A 48 8.82 -4.67 5.60
CA LEU A 48 9.12 -6.09 5.79
C LEU A 48 7.84 -6.94 5.84
N GLN A 49 6.83 -6.46 6.57
CA GLN A 49 5.52 -7.11 6.65
C GLN A 49 4.83 -7.16 5.29
N ALA A 50 4.86 -6.06 4.53
CA ALA A 50 4.24 -5.98 3.22
C ALA A 50 4.88 -6.91 2.16
N VAL A 51 6.18 -7.17 2.26
CA VAL A 51 6.90 -8.03 1.31
C VAL A 51 6.71 -9.53 1.63
N VAL A 52 6.60 -9.89 2.92
CA VAL A 52 6.61 -11.29 3.35
C VAL A 52 5.22 -11.91 3.45
N TRP A 53 4.19 -11.13 3.80
CA TRP A 53 2.82 -11.62 3.96
C TRP A 53 1.96 -11.33 2.74
N SER A 54 1.03 -12.24 2.43
CA SER A 54 0.01 -12.01 1.41
C SER A 54 -1.04 -11.01 1.91
N ARG A 55 -1.73 -10.37 0.98
CA ARG A 55 -2.70 -9.29 1.24
C ARG A 55 -3.83 -9.69 2.17
N GLU A 56 -4.33 -10.92 2.02
CA GLU A 56 -5.41 -11.46 2.86
C GLU A 56 -4.97 -11.66 4.32
N GLU A 57 -3.68 -11.93 4.55
CA GLU A 57 -3.11 -12.04 5.89
C GLU A 57 -2.73 -10.66 6.45
N ALA A 58 -2.32 -9.71 5.58
CA ALA A 58 -1.85 -8.37 5.96
C ALA A 58 -2.95 -7.49 6.59
N GLY A 59 -4.20 -7.60 6.13
CA GLY A 59 -5.34 -6.84 6.68
C GLY A 59 -5.61 -7.10 8.17
N ARG A 60 -5.10 -8.19 8.74
CA ARG A 60 -5.18 -8.49 10.17
C ARG A 60 -4.16 -7.75 11.02
N TYR A 61 -3.06 -7.29 10.44
CA TYR A 61 -1.94 -6.70 11.18
C TYR A 61 -2.03 -5.18 11.28
N VAL A 62 -2.82 -4.52 10.42
CA VAL A 62 -2.93 -3.05 10.40
C VAL A 62 -4.38 -2.59 10.28
N PRO A 63 -5.15 -2.62 11.38
CA PRO A 63 -6.58 -2.28 11.37
C PRO A 63 -6.87 -0.78 11.28
N VAL A 64 -5.85 0.07 11.48
CA VAL A 64 -5.99 1.53 11.53
C VAL A 64 -5.56 2.12 10.19
N PRO A 65 -6.35 3.01 9.56
CA PRO A 65 -5.97 3.57 8.28
C PRO A 65 -4.82 4.58 8.39
N GLY A 66 -3.90 4.54 7.41
CA GLY A 66 -2.68 5.36 7.41
C GLY A 66 -2.93 6.87 7.46
N TRP A 67 -4.03 7.34 6.85
CA TRP A 67 -4.42 8.76 6.87
C TRP A 67 -4.72 9.29 8.28
N LEU A 68 -5.16 8.42 9.20
CA LEU A 68 -5.42 8.82 10.58
C LEU A 68 -4.12 9.14 11.32
N PHE A 69 -3.08 8.32 11.12
CA PHE A 69 -1.76 8.59 11.67
C PHE A 69 -1.17 9.89 11.13
N ILE A 70 -1.36 10.17 9.84
CA ILE A 70 -0.94 11.43 9.22
C ILE A 70 -1.66 12.62 9.86
N GLY A 71 -3.00 12.56 9.96
CA GLY A 71 -3.81 13.63 10.55
C GLY A 71 -3.45 13.91 12.01
N LEU A 72 -3.33 12.86 12.82
CA LEU A 72 -2.91 12.97 14.22
C LEU A 72 -1.47 13.51 14.33
N GLY A 73 -0.55 13.02 13.50
CA GLY A 73 0.83 13.46 13.51
C GLY A 73 0.98 14.94 13.19
N LEU A 74 0.27 15.43 12.16
CA LEU A 74 0.21 16.85 11.82
C LEU A 74 -0.40 17.68 12.94
N LEU A 75 -1.46 17.18 13.60
CA LEU A 75 -2.08 17.85 14.74
C LEU A 75 -1.11 18.00 15.92
N PHE A 76 -0.34 16.95 16.25
CA PHE A 76 0.68 17.03 17.29
C PHE A 76 1.81 17.99 16.92
N ALA A 77 2.33 17.92 15.69
CA ALA A 77 3.41 18.79 15.24
C ALA A 77 2.99 20.28 15.22
N ALA A 78 1.84 20.59 14.60
CA ALA A 78 1.29 21.94 14.54
C ALA A 78 0.87 22.44 15.93
N GLY A 79 0.21 21.59 16.72
CA GLY A 79 -0.22 21.90 18.08
C GLY A 79 0.95 22.25 19.00
N THR A 80 2.09 21.58 18.86
CA THR A 80 3.31 21.90 19.60
C THR A 80 3.83 23.29 19.25
N GLY A 81 3.87 23.64 17.97
CA GLY A 81 4.32 24.96 17.53
C GLY A 81 3.36 26.09 17.90
N ILE A 82 2.04 25.86 17.75
CA ILE A 82 0.98 26.79 18.16
C ILE A 82 0.98 26.99 19.67
N GLY A 83 1.25 25.94 20.46
CA GLY A 83 1.38 26.02 21.90
C GLY A 83 2.44 27.03 22.35
N GLY A 84 3.57 27.11 21.63
CA GLY A 84 4.60 28.14 21.88
C GLY A 84 4.06 29.57 21.68
N ILE A 85 3.33 29.80 20.59
CA ILE A 85 2.72 31.10 20.27
C ILE A 85 1.70 31.50 21.34
N LEU A 86 0.83 30.57 21.76
CA LEU A 86 -0.18 30.83 22.80
C LEU A 86 0.44 31.19 24.16
N LEU A 87 1.66 30.72 24.43
CA LEU A 87 2.43 31.05 25.63
C LEU A 87 3.28 32.33 25.46
N GLY A 88 3.18 33.03 24.33
CA GLY A 88 3.90 34.29 24.07
C GLY A 88 5.33 34.11 23.56
N TYR A 89 5.73 32.89 23.20
CA TYR A 89 7.04 32.58 22.64
C TYR A 89 6.97 32.46 21.10
N PRO A 90 8.10 32.60 20.38
CA PRO A 90 8.15 32.32 18.94
C PRO A 90 7.68 30.90 18.59
N PHE A 91 7.18 30.70 17.38
CA PHE A 91 6.76 29.39 16.87
C PHE A 91 7.87 28.33 17.03
N LEU A 92 7.51 27.12 17.46
CA LEU A 92 8.43 26.01 17.77
C LEU A 92 9.48 26.33 18.84
N THR A 93 9.23 27.30 19.72
CA THR A 93 10.04 27.43 20.93
C THR A 93 9.82 26.22 21.82
N HIS A 94 10.86 25.40 21.96
CA HIS A 94 10.82 24.22 22.80
C HIS A 94 11.07 24.59 24.26
N ALA A 95 10.10 24.29 25.11
CA ALA A 95 10.25 24.43 26.56
C ALA A 95 10.76 23.11 27.13
N PHE A 96 11.78 23.20 27.99
CA PHE A 96 12.20 22.12 28.87
C PHE A 96 11.42 22.27 30.17
N GLY A 97 10.52 21.34 30.46
CA GLY A 97 9.71 21.40 31.68
C GLY A 97 9.36 19.99 32.15
N PRO A 98 9.29 19.76 33.47
CA PRO A 98 8.88 18.47 34.01
C PRO A 98 7.39 18.25 33.73
N VAL A 99 7.07 17.28 32.87
CA VAL A 99 5.69 16.82 32.67
C VAL A 99 5.42 15.71 33.69
N HIS A 100 4.51 15.98 34.61
CA HIS A 100 4.11 15.01 35.62
C HIS A 100 3.07 14.04 35.02
N LEU A 101 3.54 12.90 34.52
CA LEU A 101 2.69 11.76 34.16
C LEU A 101 2.47 10.91 35.42
N GLY A 102 1.66 11.42 36.35
CA GLY A 102 1.33 10.72 37.60
C GLY A 102 2.57 10.46 38.48
N ARG A 103 3.01 9.19 38.57
CA ARG A 103 4.15 8.75 39.39
C ARG A 103 5.52 8.89 38.71
N PHE A 104 5.57 9.30 37.46
CA PHE A 104 6.81 9.47 36.71
C PHE A 104 7.04 10.95 36.41
N GLU A 105 8.08 11.52 37.01
CA GLU A 105 8.64 12.79 36.58
C GLU A 105 9.40 12.54 35.29
N VAL A 106 8.79 12.89 34.17
CA VAL A 106 9.47 12.80 32.88
C VAL A 106 9.71 14.22 32.42
N GLU A 107 10.98 14.58 32.25
CA GLU A 107 11.41 15.81 31.56
C GLU A 107 11.09 15.67 30.06
N LEU A 108 9.80 15.59 29.72
CA LEU A 108 9.35 15.64 28.34
C LEU A 108 9.46 17.09 27.87
N ALA A 109 10.52 17.38 27.13
CA ALA A 109 10.57 18.60 26.34
C ALA A 109 9.40 18.59 25.35
N THR A 110 8.77 19.74 25.11
CA THR A 110 7.75 19.84 24.04
C THR A 110 8.29 19.43 22.68
N ALA A 111 9.61 19.41 22.50
CA ALA A 111 10.31 18.80 21.38
C ALA A 111 9.95 17.33 21.14
N GLN A 112 9.74 16.51 22.18
CA GLN A 112 9.33 15.11 22.02
C GLN A 112 7.90 14.97 21.50
N LEU A 113 7.03 15.95 21.77
CA LEU A 113 5.67 15.97 21.24
C LEU A 113 5.65 16.32 19.74
N PHE A 114 6.54 17.24 19.33
CA PHE A 114 6.78 17.51 17.91
C PHE A 114 7.33 16.26 17.20
N ASP A 115 8.33 15.61 17.79
CA ASP A 115 8.90 14.37 17.27
C ASP A 115 7.88 13.23 17.20
N LEU A 116 6.96 13.12 18.16
CA LEU A 116 5.83 12.19 18.09
C LEU A 116 4.97 12.48 16.85
N GLY A 117 4.71 13.76 16.58
CA GLY A 117 4.01 14.19 15.38
C GLY A 117 4.70 13.72 14.10
N VAL A 118 6.01 13.97 14.00
CA VAL A 118 6.84 13.52 12.86
C VAL A 118 6.83 12.00 12.73
N PHE A 119 7.00 11.26 13.83
CA PHE A 119 6.97 9.80 13.85
C PHE A 119 5.67 9.25 13.26
N LEU A 120 4.52 9.77 13.71
CA LEU A 120 3.20 9.35 13.25
C LEU A 120 2.98 9.65 11.76
N VAL A 121 3.43 10.82 11.28
CA VAL A 121 3.35 11.17 9.85
C VAL A 121 4.18 10.20 8.99
N VAL A 122 5.41 9.88 9.40
CA VAL A 122 6.27 8.96 8.65
C VAL A 122 5.64 7.57 8.58
N VAL A 123 5.21 7.02 9.72
CA VAL A 123 4.55 5.71 9.81
C VAL A 123 3.28 5.66 8.96
N GLY A 124 2.40 6.67 9.12
CA GLY A 124 1.14 6.76 8.40
C GLY A 124 1.32 6.92 6.89
N THR A 125 2.32 7.68 6.47
CA THR A 125 2.66 7.88 5.05
C THR A 125 3.18 6.58 4.44
N THR A 126 4.14 5.90 5.09
CA THR A 126 4.65 4.62 4.60
C THR A 126 3.53 3.59 4.48
N GLN A 127 2.70 3.46 5.52
CA GLN A 127 1.57 2.55 5.48
C GLN A 127 0.61 2.88 4.32
N SER A 128 0.27 4.15 4.14
CA SER A 128 -0.62 4.59 3.06
C SER A 128 -0.03 4.30 1.69
N VAL A 129 1.25 4.59 1.47
CA VAL A 129 1.96 4.31 0.21
C VAL A 129 1.94 2.82 -0.10
N ILE A 130 2.28 1.98 0.88
CA ILE A 130 2.29 0.52 0.72
C ILE A 130 0.90 0.00 0.36
N LEU A 131 -0.15 0.43 1.05
CA LEU A 131 -1.51 -0.03 0.79
C LEU A 131 -2.02 0.42 -0.58
N ASN A 132 -1.69 1.64 -1.00
CA ASN A 132 -2.05 2.16 -2.32
C ASN A 132 -1.34 1.43 -3.46
N ILE A 133 -0.02 1.19 -3.33
CA ILE A 133 0.75 0.42 -4.33
C ILE A 133 0.31 -1.04 -4.33
N SER A 134 -0.05 -1.55 -3.16
CA SER A 134 -0.64 -2.86 -3.06
C SER A 134 -1.97 -2.87 -3.83
N GLY A 135 -2.90 -1.96 -3.65
CA GLY A 135 -4.09 -1.86 -4.51
C GLY A 135 -5.42 -2.07 -3.79
N ASP A 136 -5.52 -1.58 -2.55
CA ASP A 136 -6.85 -1.24 -2.02
C ASP A 136 -7.29 0.11 -2.59
N PRO A 137 -8.47 0.20 -3.25
CA PRO A 137 -9.13 1.47 -3.46
C PRO A 137 -9.67 1.95 -2.12
N VAL A 138 -8.96 2.89 -1.49
CA VAL A 138 -9.34 3.52 -0.20
C VAL A 138 -10.70 4.24 -0.25
N ILE A 139 -11.34 4.38 -1.42
CA ILE A 139 -12.64 5.05 -1.58
C ILE A 139 -13.45 4.36 -2.67
N ARG A 140 -14.44 3.55 -2.30
CA ARG A 140 -15.63 3.35 -3.13
C ARG A 140 -16.85 3.51 -2.20
N PRO A 141 -17.49 4.68 -2.15
CA PRO A 141 -18.87 4.75 -1.69
C PRO A 141 -19.63 3.73 -2.55
N GLU A 142 -20.37 2.83 -1.92
CA GLU A 142 -21.30 1.92 -2.60
C GLU A 142 -22.03 2.74 -3.68
N ALA A 143 -21.80 2.41 -4.95
CA ALA A 143 -22.51 3.11 -6.02
C ALA A 143 -24.00 2.95 -5.71
N PRO A 144 -24.78 4.04 -5.64
CA PRO A 144 -26.19 3.94 -5.27
C PRO A 144 -26.85 2.94 -6.21
N ALA A 145 -27.54 1.95 -5.64
CA ALA A 145 -28.30 0.97 -6.40
C ALA A 145 -29.14 1.72 -7.44
N GLY A 146 -28.83 1.46 -8.73
CA GLY A 146 -29.58 2.06 -9.83
C GLY A 146 -31.08 1.78 -9.64
N PRO A 147 -31.96 2.68 -10.11
CA PRO A 147 -33.37 2.60 -9.79
C PRO A 147 -33.91 1.22 -10.18
N MET A 148 -34.48 0.51 -9.19
CA MET A 148 -35.23 -0.71 -9.46
C MET A 148 -36.33 -0.34 -10.46
N GLY A 149 -36.27 -0.95 -11.64
CA GLY A 149 -37.25 -0.75 -12.70
C GLY A 149 -38.65 -1.01 -12.17
N ASN A 150 -39.50 0.02 -12.24
CA ASN A 150 -40.90 -0.11 -11.92
C ASN A 150 -41.58 -0.95 -13.00
N GLY A 151 -41.95 -2.18 -12.65
CA GLY A 151 -42.99 -2.91 -13.35
C GLY A 151 -44.33 -2.21 -13.11
N ALA A 152 -44.71 -1.32 -14.02
CA ALA A 152 -46.06 -0.82 -14.13
C ALA A 152 -46.50 -0.98 -15.59
N GLY A 153 -47.40 -1.94 -15.81
CA GLY A 153 -47.99 -2.20 -17.11
C GLY A 153 -48.85 -1.03 -17.58
N ALA A 154 -48.77 -0.75 -18.88
CA ALA A 154 -49.82 -0.10 -19.63
C ALA A 154 -49.78 -0.69 -21.05
N GLY A 155 -50.77 -1.52 -21.36
CA GLY A 155 -50.95 -2.09 -22.68
C GLY A 155 -51.39 -1.02 -23.68
N VAL A 156 -50.88 -1.13 -24.91
CA VAL A 156 -51.53 -0.62 -26.12
C VAL A 156 -51.26 -1.63 -27.24
N SER A 157 -52.33 -2.29 -27.67
CA SER A 157 -52.40 -3.09 -28.89
C SER A 157 -52.45 -2.17 -30.12
N VAL A 158 -51.62 -2.42 -31.14
CA VAL A 158 -51.88 -1.97 -32.53
C VAL A 158 -51.40 -3.06 -33.49
N GLU A 159 -52.24 -3.25 -34.51
CA GLU A 159 -52.43 -4.38 -35.41
C GLU A 159 -51.26 -4.79 -36.34
N ASP A 160 -51.31 -6.08 -36.68
CA ASP A 160 -50.63 -6.74 -37.81
C ASP A 160 -51.26 -6.32 -39.15
N GLY A 161 -50.42 -6.06 -40.16
CA GLY A 161 -50.83 -5.54 -41.45
C GLY A 161 -49.76 -5.61 -42.54
N GLY A 162 -49.54 -6.80 -43.10
CA GLY A 162 -49.59 -6.98 -44.56
C GLY A 162 -48.38 -6.59 -45.45
N LYS A 163 -47.58 -7.61 -45.79
CA LYS A 163 -47.05 -7.99 -47.12
C LYS A 163 -46.27 -6.98 -48.00
N ARG A 164 -45.05 -7.41 -48.36
CA ARG A 164 -44.39 -7.49 -49.70
C ARG A 164 -42.88 -7.37 -49.45
N GLY A 165 -42.05 -8.42 -49.59
CA GLY A 165 -41.93 -9.32 -50.72
C GLY A 165 -40.89 -8.74 -51.68
N VAL A 166 -39.60 -9.07 -51.48
CA VAL A 166 -38.56 -9.19 -52.52
C VAL A 166 -37.44 -10.10 -51.99
N ASP A 167 -37.54 -11.38 -52.30
CA ASP A 167 -36.52 -12.22 -52.94
C ASP A 167 -35.04 -11.85 -52.79
N ARG A 168 -34.31 -12.68 -52.02
CA ARG A 168 -33.32 -13.61 -52.60
C ARG A 168 -32.88 -14.67 -51.58
N ALA A 169 -33.16 -15.92 -51.91
CA ALA A 169 -32.45 -17.11 -51.45
C ALA A 169 -31.57 -17.62 -52.63
N PRO A 170 -30.85 -18.76 -52.57
CA PRO A 170 -30.60 -19.67 -51.44
C PRO A 170 -29.13 -20.17 -51.33
N ALA A 171 -28.93 -21.08 -50.37
CA ALA A 171 -27.75 -21.86 -50.00
C ALA A 171 -27.09 -22.73 -51.09
N ALA A 172 -25.84 -23.18 -50.86
CA ALA A 172 -25.47 -24.61 -50.71
C ALA A 172 -23.94 -24.89 -50.81
N ALA A 173 -23.49 -25.90 -50.04
CA ALA A 173 -22.46 -26.93 -50.31
C ALA A 173 -20.97 -26.48 -50.46
N ASP A 174 -20.07 -26.93 -49.58
CA ASP A 174 -19.30 -28.19 -49.58
C ASP A 174 -18.07 -28.16 -50.52
N GLY A 175 -16.91 -28.60 -50.02
CA GLY A 175 -15.73 -28.88 -50.84
C GLY A 175 -14.37 -28.49 -50.24
N GLY A 176 -13.82 -29.36 -49.38
CA GLY A 176 -12.46 -29.91 -49.52
C GLY A 176 -11.18 -29.07 -49.32
N VAL A 177 -10.22 -29.76 -48.69
CA VAL A 177 -8.74 -29.69 -48.82
C VAL A 177 -7.98 -29.09 -47.63
N ALA A 178 -7.34 -29.99 -46.89
CA ALA A 178 -6.30 -29.73 -45.90
C ALA A 178 -4.96 -29.40 -46.58
N PRO A 179 -4.11 -28.52 -46.00
CA PRO A 179 -2.69 -28.47 -46.34
C PRO A 179 -1.87 -29.45 -45.46
N PRO A 180 -0.78 -30.03 -46.00
CA PRO A 180 -0.09 -31.19 -45.43
C PRO A 180 0.91 -30.88 -44.32
N ALA A 181 1.15 -31.89 -43.49
CA ALA A 181 2.34 -32.07 -42.68
C ALA A 181 3.58 -32.34 -43.56
N GLY A 182 4.74 -31.86 -43.11
CA GLY A 182 6.03 -32.12 -43.74
C GLY A 182 7.19 -31.57 -42.91
N GLU A 183 7.68 -32.40 -42.00
CA GLU A 183 9.03 -32.33 -41.42
C GLU A 183 10.11 -32.53 -42.50
N GLU A 184 11.24 -31.84 -42.39
CA GLU A 184 12.63 -32.38 -42.52
C GLU A 184 13.57 -31.34 -41.88
N THR A 185 14.09 -31.56 -40.67
CA THR A 185 15.38 -32.21 -40.37
C THR A 185 16.54 -31.70 -41.23
N GLY A 186 17.49 -31.01 -40.57
CA GLY A 186 18.75 -30.59 -41.16
C GLY A 186 19.76 -30.18 -40.07
N ALA A 187 20.25 -31.16 -39.32
CA ALA A 187 21.38 -31.00 -38.43
C ALA A 187 22.69 -31.14 -39.22
N ILE A 188 23.55 -30.13 -39.21
CA ILE A 188 25.01 -30.31 -39.38
C ILE A 188 25.73 -29.34 -38.43
N ARG A 189 26.44 -29.95 -37.48
CA ARG A 189 27.49 -29.40 -36.61
C ARG A 189 28.79 -29.29 -37.40
N HIS A 190 29.63 -28.29 -37.14
CA HIS A 190 31.12 -28.32 -37.04
C HIS A 190 31.58 -26.87 -36.80
N GLU A 191 31.94 -26.53 -35.56
CA GLU A 191 33.33 -26.39 -35.07
C GLU A 191 33.94 -25.02 -35.37
N GLY A 192 34.36 -24.35 -34.28
CA GLY A 192 34.88 -22.99 -34.28
C GLY A 192 35.46 -22.66 -32.90
N GLU A 193 36.56 -23.35 -32.63
CA GLU A 193 37.51 -23.20 -31.53
C GLU A 193 37.89 -21.73 -31.25
N GLY A 194 37.99 -21.37 -29.96
CA GLY A 194 38.31 -19.99 -29.57
C GLY A 194 38.42 -19.76 -28.08
N SER A 195 39.04 -20.70 -27.35
CA SER A 195 39.55 -20.48 -26.00
C SER A 195 40.62 -19.38 -26.00
N ARG A 196 40.51 -18.35 -25.14
CA ARG A 196 41.67 -17.76 -24.42
C ARG A 196 41.28 -17.11 -23.09
N PRO A 197 42.22 -17.04 -22.12
CA PRO A 197 41.97 -16.86 -20.69
C PRO A 197 42.41 -15.47 -20.14
N TRP A 198 42.08 -15.27 -18.87
CA TRP A 198 42.43 -14.20 -17.90
C TRP A 198 43.79 -13.47 -18.04
N SER A 199 43.80 -12.15 -17.75
CA SER A 199 44.83 -11.31 -17.08
C SER A 199 44.49 -9.82 -17.35
N SER A 200 44.52 -8.81 -16.47
CA SER A 200 45.03 -8.59 -15.12
C SER A 200 44.23 -7.44 -14.47
#